data_AF-A0A2S9FCF2-F1
#
_entry.id   AF-A0A2S9FCF2-F1
#
_cell.length_a   1.000
_cell.length_b   1.000
_cell.length_c   1.000
_cell.angle_alpha   90.00
_cell.angle_beta   90.00
_cell.angle_gamma   90.00
#
_symmetry.space_group_name_H-M   'P 1'
#
loop_
_entity.id
_entity.type
_entity.pdbx_description
1 polymer ?
#
loop_
_entity_poly.entity_id
_entity_poly.type
_entity_poly.pdbx_seq_one_letter_code
_entity_poly.pdbx_strand_id
1 'polypeptide(L)'
;QFGRQIGSFQALKHMAADLLLEVESATSAAQNAAAQIAATDNTPEARDGAVALAGFACAEAFATTTMTAVQMHGGIGFTWEHPAHLYVRRARSGLQLFGDSASHRERYLLSKGA
;
A
#
# COMPACT_ATOMS: atom_id res chain seq x y z
N GLN A 1 17.38 -10.11 -20.60
CA GLN A 1 17.63 -9.15 -21.69
C GLN A 1 19.07 -8.67 -21.60
N PHE A 2 19.68 -8.19 -22.69
CA PHE A 2 21.06 -7.64 -22.67
C PHE A 2 22.11 -8.55 -22.01
N GLY A 3 21.98 -9.87 -22.18
CA GLY A 3 22.95 -10.86 -21.66
C GLY A 3 23.02 -11.02 -20.14
N ARG A 4 22.10 -10.43 -19.36
CA ARG A 4 22.07 -10.57 -17.89
C ARG A 4 20.67 -10.54 -17.30
N GLN A 5 20.56 -10.89 -16.02
CA GLN A 5 19.31 -10.80 -15.27
C GLN A 5 18.84 -9.35 -15.15
N ILE A 6 17.54 -9.10 -15.30
CA ILE A 6 16.98 -7.74 -15.26
C ILE A 6 17.16 -7.08 -13.88
N GLY A 7 17.12 -7.87 -12.80
CA GLY A 7 17.37 -7.36 -11.43
C GLY A 7 18.77 -6.77 -11.21
N SER A 8 19.70 -6.93 -12.16
CA SER A 8 21.03 -6.31 -12.09
C SER A 8 21.02 -4.81 -12.45
N PHE A 9 20.00 -4.31 -13.15
CA PHE A 9 19.90 -2.90 -13.53
C PHE A 9 19.51 -2.03 -12.32
N GLN A 10 20.26 -0.94 -12.09
CA GLN A 10 20.02 -0.05 -10.94
C GLN A 10 18.61 0.52 -10.90
N ALA A 11 18.01 0.83 -12.06
CA ALA A 11 16.63 1.31 -12.12
C ALA A 11 15.64 0.33 -11.47
N LEU A 12 15.79 -0.99 -11.72
CA LEU A 12 14.92 -1.99 -11.08
C LEU A 12 15.24 -2.18 -9.59
N LYS A 13 16.50 -2.02 -9.19
CA LYS A 13 16.89 -2.08 -7.77
C LYS A 13 16.34 -0.92 -6.96
N HIS A 14 16.46 0.30 -7.45
CA HIS A 14 15.90 1.49 -6.79
C HIS A 14 14.38 1.37 -6.71
N MET A 15 13.72 1.00 -7.82
CA MET A 15 12.28 0.78 -7.83
C MET A 15 11.85 -0.28 -6.80
N ALA A 16 12.58 -1.39 -6.68
CA ALA A 16 12.31 -2.41 -5.66
C ALA A 16 12.55 -1.90 -4.22
N ALA A 17 13.59 -1.09 -4.01
CA ALA A 17 13.88 -0.50 -2.71
C ALA A 17 12.80 0.51 -2.28
N ASP A 18 12.35 1.36 -3.19
CA ASP A 18 11.26 2.32 -2.95
C ASP A 18 9.96 1.58 -2.60
N LEU A 19 9.61 0.54 -3.37
CA LEU A 19 8.44 -0.28 -3.07
C LEU A 19 8.53 -0.97 -1.70
N LEU A 20 9.72 -1.41 -1.29
CA LEU A 20 9.91 -2.00 0.03
C LEU A 20 9.63 -0.95 1.13
N LEU A 21 10.13 0.28 0.97
CA LEU A 21 9.87 1.36 1.92
C LEU A 21 8.38 1.67 2.05
N GLU A 22 7.65 1.71 0.94
CA GLU A 22 6.19 1.93 0.94
C GLU A 22 5.45 0.81 1.68
N VAL A 23 5.79 -0.46 1.40
CA VAL A 23 5.15 -1.62 2.03
C VAL A 23 5.44 -1.69 3.53
N GLU A 24 6.68 -1.43 3.95
CA GLU A 24 7.05 -1.42 5.37
C GLU A 24 6.41 -0.27 6.14
N SER A 25 6.30 0.91 5.50
CA SER A 25 5.60 2.07 6.08
C SER A 25 4.11 1.78 6.28
N ALA A 26 3.44 1.22 5.27
CA ALA A 26 2.05 0.80 5.36
C ALA A 26 1.83 -0.30 6.41
N THR A 27 2.74 -1.28 6.47
CA THR A 27 2.69 -2.36 7.47
C THR A 27 2.82 -1.80 8.88
N SER A 28 3.74 -0.87 9.09
CA SER A 28 3.93 -0.19 10.38
C SER A 28 2.69 0.59 10.80
N ALA A 29 2.02 1.29 9.86
CA ALA A 29 0.78 1.99 10.12
C ALA A 29 -0.35 1.03 10.53
N ALA A 30 -0.49 -0.10 9.84
CA ALA A 30 -1.48 -1.12 10.16
C ALA A 30 -1.25 -1.77 11.53
N GLN A 31 0.01 -2.09 11.86
CA GLN A 31 0.38 -2.63 13.17
C GLN A 31 0.10 -1.61 14.29
N ASN A 32 0.42 -0.33 14.08
CA ASN A 32 0.06 0.72 15.01
C ASN A 32 -1.46 0.79 15.21
N ALA A 33 -2.26 0.81 14.13
CA ALA A 33 -3.72 0.81 14.26
C ALA A 33 -4.25 -0.38 15.07
N ALA A 34 -3.72 -1.59 14.82
CA ALA A 34 -4.07 -2.78 15.61
C ALA A 34 -3.71 -2.62 17.09
N ALA A 35 -2.54 -2.08 17.41
CA ALA A 35 -2.12 -1.81 18.79
C ALA A 35 -3.01 -0.77 19.48
N GLN A 36 -3.39 0.31 18.77
CA GLN A 36 -4.26 1.35 19.32
C GLN A 36 -5.67 0.82 19.63
N ILE A 37 -6.20 -0.07 18.77
CA ILE A 37 -7.49 -0.76 19.00
C ILE A 37 -7.40 -1.68 20.23
N ALA A 38 -6.31 -2.42 20.38
CA ALA A 38 -6.14 -3.37 21.47
C ALA A 38 -5.94 -2.72 22.85
N ALA A 39 -5.39 -1.50 22.90
CA ALA A 39 -5.16 -0.79 24.14
C ALA A 39 -6.47 -0.30 24.79
N THR A 40 -6.61 -0.52 26.09
CA THR A 40 -7.84 -0.20 26.86
C THR A 40 -8.02 1.29 27.10
N ASP A 41 -6.92 2.05 27.18
CA ASP A 41 -6.90 3.42 27.71
C ASP A 41 -6.93 4.48 26.60
N ASN A 42 -7.02 4.06 25.34
CA ASN A 42 -7.09 4.96 24.21
C ASN A 42 -8.48 5.55 24.01
N THR A 43 -8.50 6.84 23.64
CA THR A 43 -9.74 7.51 23.26
C THR A 43 -10.23 7.00 21.89
N PRO A 44 -11.55 7.07 21.62
CA PRO A 44 -12.10 6.74 20.31
C PRO A 44 -11.42 7.51 19.17
N GLU A 45 -11.12 8.78 19.36
CA GLU A 45 -10.49 9.65 18.35
C GLU A 45 -9.06 9.19 18.02
N ALA A 46 -8.30 8.76 19.03
CA ALA A 46 -6.96 8.20 18.82
C ALA A 46 -7.00 6.89 18.02
N ARG A 47 -7.98 6.02 18.31
CA ARG A 47 -8.21 4.77 17.57
C ARG A 47 -8.63 5.06 16.13
N ASP A 48 -9.60 5.94 15.92
CA ASP A 48 -10.12 6.29 14.61
C ASP A 48 -9.05 6.95 13.74
N GLY A 49 -8.22 7.83 14.32
CA GLY A 49 -7.08 8.43 13.64
C GLY A 49 -6.04 7.38 13.22
N ALA A 50 -5.71 6.42 14.08
CA ALA A 50 -4.76 5.36 13.73
C ALA A 50 -5.30 4.45 12.61
N VAL A 51 -6.59 4.10 12.65
CA VAL A 51 -7.27 3.31 11.61
C VAL A 51 -7.30 4.09 10.29
N ALA A 52 -7.62 5.38 10.32
CA ALA A 52 -7.64 6.23 9.14
C ALA A 52 -6.24 6.36 8.50
N LEU A 53 -5.19 6.53 9.32
CA LEU A 53 -3.79 6.53 8.89
C LEU A 53 -3.42 5.22 8.18
N ALA A 54 -3.72 4.08 8.82
CA ALA A 54 -3.50 2.78 8.21
C ALA A 54 -4.28 2.60 6.91
N GLY A 55 -5.54 3.07 6.89
CA GLY A 55 -6.42 2.99 5.72
C GLY A 55 -5.81 3.64 4.48
N PHE A 56 -5.40 4.91 4.55
CA PHE A 56 -4.82 5.57 3.38
C PHE A 56 -3.42 5.04 3.05
N ALA A 57 -2.58 4.75 4.05
CA ALA A 57 -1.22 4.24 3.83
C ALA A 57 -1.22 2.88 3.13
N CYS A 58 -2.04 1.93 3.59
CA CYS A 58 -2.17 0.62 2.97
C CYS A 58 -2.79 0.70 1.57
N ALA A 59 -3.80 1.56 1.37
CA ALA A 59 -4.45 1.74 0.08
C ALA A 59 -3.49 2.30 -0.98
N GLU A 60 -2.74 3.36 -0.65
CA GLU A 60 -1.75 3.98 -1.53
C GLU A 60 -0.58 3.01 -1.84
N ALA A 61 -0.02 2.36 -0.82
CA ALA A 61 1.07 1.40 -1.00
C ALA A 61 0.64 0.20 -1.86
N PHE A 62 -0.55 -0.36 -1.64
CA PHE A 62 -1.00 -1.52 -2.42
C PHE A 62 -1.27 -1.16 -3.88
N ALA A 63 -1.86 0.00 -4.15
CA ALA A 63 -2.06 0.48 -5.52
C ALA A 63 -0.72 0.68 -6.24
N THR A 64 0.23 1.38 -5.61
CA THR A 64 1.55 1.66 -6.18
C THR A 64 2.35 0.38 -6.42
N THR A 65 2.48 -0.49 -5.41
CA THR A 65 3.28 -1.72 -5.49
C THR A 65 2.77 -2.66 -6.57
N THR A 66 1.44 -2.80 -6.72
CA THR A 66 0.88 -3.72 -7.71
C THR A 66 1.04 -3.22 -9.15
N MET A 67 0.85 -1.92 -9.39
CA MET A 67 1.09 -1.33 -10.71
C MET A 67 2.57 -1.39 -11.10
N THR A 68 3.46 -1.06 -10.16
CA THR A 68 4.90 -1.12 -10.39
C THR A 68 5.38 -2.56 -10.59
N ALA A 69 4.81 -3.54 -9.88
CA ALA A 69 5.11 -4.95 -10.11
C ALA A 69 4.78 -5.38 -11.55
N VAL A 70 3.64 -4.94 -12.13
CA VAL A 70 3.34 -5.19 -13.55
C VAL A 70 4.42 -4.55 -14.45
N GLN A 71 4.80 -3.29 -14.18
CA GLN A 71 5.84 -2.60 -14.94
C GLN A 71 7.19 -3.31 -14.89
N MET A 72 7.61 -3.81 -13.72
CA MET A 72 8.87 -4.52 -13.53
C MET A 72 8.94 -5.85 -14.30
N HIS A 73 7.80 -6.52 -14.48
CA HIS A 73 7.71 -7.75 -15.28
C HIS A 73 7.56 -7.48 -16.78
N GLY A 74 7.24 -6.24 -17.18
CA GLY A 74 6.96 -5.88 -18.57
C GLY A 74 5.67 -6.55 -19.07
N GLY A 75 5.62 -6.86 -20.37
CA GLY A 75 4.39 -7.36 -21.01
C GLY A 75 3.75 -8.56 -20.32
N ILE A 76 4.55 -9.54 -19.86
CA ILE A 76 4.04 -10.74 -19.18
C ILE A 76 3.29 -10.41 -17.88
N GLY A 77 3.63 -9.28 -17.22
CA GLY A 77 2.94 -8.85 -16.00
C GLY A 77 1.47 -8.51 -16.21
N PHE A 78 1.06 -8.26 -17.45
CA PHE A 78 -0.32 -7.95 -17.84
C PHE A 78 -1.06 -9.13 -18.50
N THR A 79 -0.39 -10.26 -18.71
CA THR A 79 -0.98 -11.45 -19.34
C THR A 79 -1.36 -12.51 -18.30
N TRP A 80 -2.09 -13.55 -18.73
CA TRP A 80 -2.59 -14.61 -17.84
C TRP A 80 -1.49 -15.57 -17.34
N GLU A 81 -0.31 -15.51 -17.95
CA GLU A 81 0.85 -16.33 -17.61
C GLU A 81 1.56 -15.84 -16.33
N HIS A 82 1.24 -14.67 -15.81
CA HIS A 82 1.82 -14.14 -14.58
C HIS A 82 0.77 -13.52 -13.64
N PRO A 83 0.78 -13.79 -12.32
CA PRO A 83 -0.29 -13.35 -11.43
C PRO A 83 -0.30 -11.85 -11.09
N ALA A 84 0.69 -11.06 -11.52
CA ALA A 84 0.84 -9.64 -11.14
C ALA A 84 -0.44 -8.81 -11.39
N HIS A 85 -1.10 -8.99 -12.54
CA HIS A 85 -2.32 -8.28 -12.90
C HIS A 85 -3.50 -8.56 -11.94
N LEU A 86 -3.52 -9.73 -11.28
CA LEU A 86 -4.56 -10.07 -10.30
C LEU A 86 -4.50 -9.15 -9.08
N TYR A 87 -3.29 -8.77 -8.65
CA TYR A 87 -3.10 -7.89 -7.51
C TYR A 87 -3.52 -6.45 -7.83
N VAL A 88 -3.32 -5.97 -9.07
CA VAL A 88 -3.84 -4.66 -9.51
C VAL A 88 -5.36 -4.62 -9.44
N ARG A 89 -6.03 -5.69 -9.91
CA ARG A 89 -7.50 -5.81 -9.80
C ARG A 89 -7.94 -5.80 -8.33
N ARG A 90 -7.24 -6.53 -7.46
CA ARG A 90 -7.52 -6.57 -6.02
C ARG A 90 -7.32 -5.22 -5.36
N ALA A 91 -6.27 -4.48 -5.70
CA ALA A 91 -6.03 -3.13 -5.18
C ALA A 91 -7.18 -2.19 -5.55
N ARG A 92 -7.63 -2.21 -6.81
CA ARG A 92 -8.78 -1.41 -7.26
C ARG A 92 -10.08 -1.78 -6.58
N SER A 93 -10.39 -3.08 -6.47
CA SER A 93 -11.58 -3.53 -5.74
C SER A 93 -11.50 -3.20 -4.25
N GLY A 94 -10.31 -3.26 -3.66
CA GLY A 94 -10.08 -2.90 -2.25
C GLY A 94 -10.45 -1.44 -1.95
N LEU A 95 -10.11 -0.50 -2.84
CA LEU A 95 -10.52 0.91 -2.70
C LEU A 95 -12.04 1.10 -2.67
N GLN A 96 -12.80 0.25 -3.35
CA GLN A 96 -14.26 0.29 -3.33
C GLN A 96 -14.86 -0.35 -2.07
N LEU A 97 -14.21 -1.40 -1.55
CA LEU A 97 -14.71 -2.15 -0.40
C LEU A 97 -14.35 -1.51 0.94
N PHE A 98 -13.17 -0.90 1.04
CA PHE A 98 -12.60 -0.41 2.29
C PHE A 98 -12.52 1.12 2.35
N GLY A 99 -13.01 1.81 1.32
CA GLY A 99 -12.88 3.26 1.16
C GLY A 99 -11.58 3.65 0.46
N ASP A 100 -11.63 4.76 -0.28
CA ASP A 100 -10.46 5.29 -0.97
C ASP A 100 -9.52 6.04 -0.01
N SER A 101 -8.30 6.28 -0.48
CA SER A 101 -7.26 6.96 0.31
C SER A 101 -7.65 8.40 0.68
N ALA A 102 -8.45 9.09 -0.14
CA ALA A 102 -8.86 10.46 0.13
C ALA A 102 -9.82 10.53 1.33
N SER A 103 -10.80 9.64 1.36
CA SER A 103 -11.77 9.50 2.46
C SER A 103 -11.08 9.15 3.78
N HIS A 104 -10.10 8.24 3.75
CA HIS A 104 -9.29 7.92 4.93
C HIS A 104 -8.42 9.10 5.37
N ARG A 105 -7.83 9.84 4.44
CA ARG A 105 -7.03 11.03 4.76
C ARG A 105 -7.88 12.13 5.39
N GLU A 106 -9.10 12.36 4.91
CA GLU A 106 -10.05 13.29 5.52
C GLU A 106 -10.39 12.90 6.96
N ARG A 107 -10.75 11.62 7.20
CA ARG A 107 -10.98 11.10 8.55
C ARG A 107 -9.78 11.28 9.48
N TYR A 108 -8.57 11.06 8.94
CA TYR A 108 -7.35 11.29 9.70
C TYR A 108 -7.19 12.76 10.10
N LEU A 109 -7.41 13.70 9.18
CA LEU A 109 -7.33 15.14 9.46
C LEU A 109 -8.35 15.56 10.54
N LEU A 110 -9.61 15.11 10.43
CA LEU A 110 -10.64 15.37 11.43
C LEU A 110 -10.24 14.84 12.81
N SER A 111 -9.62 13.65 12.88
CA SER A 111 -9.11 13.09 14.15
C SER A 111 -7.99 13.93 14.79
N LYS A 112 -7.35 14.81 14.02
CA LYS A 112 -6.31 15.76 14.49
C LYS A 112 -6.86 17.16 14.79
N GLY A 113 -8.17 17.37 14.64
CA GLY A 113 -8.83 18.65 14.90
C GLY A 113 -8.64 19.69 13.80
N ALA A 114 -8.31 19.27 12.58
CA ALA A 114 -8.43 20.09 11.38
C ALA A 114 -9.89 20.15 10.92
#